data_AF-A0A1H6K1G7-F1
#
_entry.id   AF-A0A1H6K1G7-F1
#
_cell.length_a   1.000
_cell.length_b   1.000
_cell.length_c   1.000
_cell.angle_alpha   90.00
_cell.angle_beta   90.00
_cell.angle_gamma   90.00
#
_symmetry.space_group_name_H-M   'P 1'
#
loop_
_entity.id
_entity.type
_entity.pdbx_description
1 polymer ?
#
loop_
_entity_poly.entity_id
_entity_poly.type
_entity_poly.pdbx_seq_one_letter_code
_entity_poly.pdbx_strand_id
1 'polypeptide(L)'
;MALPRWFPLARAEARRLLTSKGPWMLAILLVLWAYRPSYVGWDELGPNLTVGFIQIAGSVLLPLGVLLLSYRSIVAERSSGSLKFLLGLPLTRTDILVAKTLGRSAGIAIPVIGAVVVLVLAGGFRFGLFSPLRFGAVLLVTLLYVVTLVSIATAVSASTTSTVRATGILFGGFYLVLTVLWKPVASAIYSAASGHAVSAYDAPADGALFLLLRVSPERSYHIVTNWLLGVGNSGALFEPALTKLRTPTSINVYAVDAAFEPGSVPLYLHELSGLLVLLCWLIVPLGVARYRFERGDLV
;
A
#
# COMPACT_ATOMS: atom_id res chain seq x y z
N MET A 1 10.87 -17.53 26.70
CA MET A 1 10.63 -18.16 25.39
C MET A 1 11.84 -17.88 24.51
N ALA A 2 12.43 -18.90 23.87
CA ALA A 2 13.51 -18.70 22.91
C ALA A 2 12.98 -17.96 21.67
N LEU A 3 13.72 -16.96 21.19
CA LEU A 3 13.33 -16.21 19.99
C LEU A 3 13.36 -17.11 18.74
N PRO A 4 12.52 -16.85 17.73
CA PRO A 4 12.57 -17.58 16.47
C PRO A 4 13.96 -17.47 15.81
N ARG A 5 14.40 -18.53 15.14
CA ARG A 5 15.73 -18.60 14.49
C ARG A 5 15.99 -17.47 13.50
N TRP A 6 14.94 -16.98 12.83
CA TRP A 6 15.01 -15.88 11.86
C TRP A 6 15.11 -14.48 12.47
N PHE A 7 14.85 -14.32 13.79
CA PHE A 7 14.77 -13.01 14.44
C PHE A 7 16.08 -12.20 14.37
N PRO A 8 17.28 -12.79 14.60
CA PRO A 8 18.54 -12.06 14.47
C PRO A 8 18.75 -11.47 13.07
N LEU A 9 18.38 -12.21 12.02
CA LEU A 9 18.47 -11.76 10.64
C LEU A 9 17.48 -10.61 10.37
N ALA A 10 16.25 -10.72 10.86
CA ALA A 10 15.24 -9.66 10.72
C ALA A 10 15.70 -8.36 11.41
N ARG A 11 16.27 -8.47 12.62
CA ARG A 11 16.81 -7.34 13.36
C ARG A 11 17.99 -6.68 12.62
N ALA A 12 18.89 -7.47 12.05
CA ALA A 12 20.01 -6.97 11.28
C ALA A 12 19.53 -6.20 10.03
N GLU A 13 18.54 -6.74 9.32
CA GLU A 13 17.96 -6.11 8.14
C GLU A 13 17.25 -4.79 8.48
N ALA A 14 16.46 -4.77 9.56
CA ALA A 14 15.82 -3.55 10.06
C ALA A 14 16.86 -2.48 10.41
N ARG A 15 17.90 -2.87 11.18
CA ARG A 15 18.97 -1.96 11.59
C ARG A 15 19.68 -1.35 10.38
N ARG A 16 19.97 -2.16 9.36
CA ARG A 16 20.63 -1.69 8.12
C ARG A 16 19.84 -0.57 7.44
N LEU A 17 18.52 -0.73 7.33
CA LEU A 17 17.66 0.31 6.76
C LEU A 17 17.60 1.55 7.64
N LEU A 18 17.43 1.39 8.96
CA LEU A 18 17.36 2.51 9.90
C LEU A 18 18.63 3.37 9.94
N THR A 19 19.79 2.76 9.74
CA THR A 19 21.08 3.48 9.66
C THR A 19 21.34 4.10 8.29
N SER A 20 20.56 3.75 7.28
CA SER A 20 20.72 4.26 5.91
C SER A 20 19.94 5.56 5.71
N LYS A 21 20.41 6.41 4.79
CA LYS A 21 19.75 7.70 4.50
C LYS A 21 18.40 7.54 3.78
N GLY A 22 18.23 6.47 3.00
CA GLY A 22 17.08 6.29 2.09
C GLY A 22 15.71 6.35 2.78
N PRO A 23 15.44 5.54 3.82
CA PRO A 23 14.15 5.56 4.52
C PRO A 23 13.85 6.91 5.21
N TRP A 24 14.88 7.60 5.71
CA TRP A 24 14.71 8.93 6.31
C TRP A 24 14.47 10.03 5.26
N MET A 25 15.11 9.95 4.09
CA MET A 25 14.76 10.81 2.95
C MET A 25 13.32 10.58 2.51
N LEU A 26 12.87 9.31 2.44
CA LEU A 26 11.48 8.99 2.18
C LEU A 26 10.57 9.63 3.24
N ALA A 27 10.88 9.51 4.54
CA ALA A 27 10.11 10.13 5.60
C ALA A 27 9.95 11.66 5.42
N ILE A 28 11.03 12.36 5.09
CA ILE A 28 11.00 13.80 4.80
C ILE A 28 10.10 14.09 3.59
N LEU A 29 10.26 13.35 2.49
CA LEU A 29 9.44 13.50 1.29
C LEU A 29 7.96 13.23 1.57
N LEU A 30 7.65 12.25 2.43
CA LEU A 30 6.28 11.96 2.84
C LEU A 30 5.67 13.14 3.60
N VAL A 31 6.39 13.75 4.53
CA VAL A 31 5.91 14.96 5.24
C VAL A 31 5.62 16.08 4.25
N LEU A 32 6.57 16.39 3.37
CA LEU A 32 6.45 17.47 2.38
C LEU A 32 5.29 17.22 1.39
N TRP A 33 5.06 15.96 1.02
CA TRP A 33 4.01 15.60 0.09
C TRP A 33 2.63 15.58 0.73
N ALA A 34 2.54 15.07 1.96
CA ALA A 34 1.29 14.77 2.64
C ALA A 34 0.61 15.98 3.27
N TYR A 35 1.38 16.98 3.70
CA TYR A 35 0.83 18.17 4.32
C TYR A 35 0.17 19.08 3.27
N ARG A 36 -1.13 18.87 3.04
CA ARG A 36 -1.93 19.58 2.04
C ARG A 36 -3.29 19.96 2.62
N PRO A 37 -3.37 21.03 3.41
CA PRO A 37 -4.65 21.47 3.94
C PRO A 37 -5.58 21.93 2.82
N SER A 38 -6.86 21.55 2.91
CA SER A 38 -7.88 21.90 1.92
C SER A 38 -9.18 22.31 2.62
N TYR A 39 -9.92 23.24 2.00
CA TYR A 39 -11.21 23.70 2.52
C TYR A 39 -12.25 22.59 2.51
N VAL A 40 -12.33 21.82 1.41
CA VAL A 40 -13.24 20.68 1.28
C VAL A 40 -12.96 19.63 2.35
N GLY A 41 -11.69 19.32 2.60
CA GLY A 41 -11.30 18.39 3.65
C GLY A 41 -11.62 18.89 5.05
N TRP A 42 -11.40 20.17 5.33
CA TRP A 42 -11.70 20.78 6.63
C TRP A 42 -13.21 20.81 6.93
N ASP A 43 -14.02 21.14 5.94
CA ASP A 43 -15.48 21.29 6.09
C ASP A 43 -16.15 19.95 6.49
N GLU A 44 -15.64 18.83 5.99
CA GLU A 44 -16.18 17.48 6.30
C GLU A 44 -15.49 16.80 7.48
N LEU A 45 -14.16 16.90 7.58
CA LEU A 45 -13.38 16.14 8.56
C LEU A 45 -13.10 16.93 9.84
N GLY A 46 -13.20 18.26 9.78
CA GLY A 46 -12.76 19.16 10.84
C GLY A 46 -11.32 18.83 11.27
N PRO A 47 -11.05 18.70 12.58
CA PRO A 47 -9.73 18.32 13.09
C PRO A 47 -9.18 17.00 12.54
N ASN A 48 -10.05 16.06 12.12
CA ASN A 48 -9.63 14.78 11.55
C ASN A 48 -8.95 14.92 10.18
N LEU A 49 -8.94 16.11 9.56
CA LEU A 49 -8.13 16.42 8.38
C LEU A 49 -6.65 16.04 8.59
N THR A 50 -6.14 16.19 9.83
CA THR A 50 -4.79 15.76 10.20
C THR A 50 -4.55 14.27 9.95
N VAL A 51 -5.55 13.42 10.22
CA VAL A 51 -5.50 11.99 9.92
C VAL A 51 -5.56 11.74 8.41
N GLY A 52 -6.30 12.57 7.67
CA GLY A 52 -6.33 12.56 6.20
C GLY A 52 -4.95 12.73 5.56
N PHE A 53 -4.04 13.51 6.17
CA PHE A 53 -2.66 13.64 5.67
C PHE A 53 -1.90 12.31 5.65
N ILE A 54 -2.19 11.38 6.58
CA ILE A 54 -1.59 10.04 6.58
C ILE A 54 -1.99 9.26 5.33
N GLN A 55 -3.25 9.41 4.89
CA GLN A 55 -3.71 8.83 3.64
C GLN A 55 -2.96 9.41 2.44
N ILE A 56 -2.79 10.74 2.40
CA ILE A 56 -2.01 11.41 1.33
C ILE A 56 -0.55 10.92 1.33
N ALA A 57 0.07 10.74 2.50
CA ALA A 57 1.41 10.17 2.60
C ALA A 57 1.46 8.76 1.96
N GLY A 58 0.42 7.95 2.21
CA GLY A 58 0.27 6.61 1.64
C GLY A 58 0.04 6.54 0.13
N SER A 59 -0.12 7.67 -0.58
CA SER A 59 -0.50 7.72 -1.99
C SER A 59 0.63 7.30 -2.95
N VAL A 60 1.19 8.21 -3.75
CA VAL A 60 2.14 7.91 -4.83
C VAL A 60 3.55 7.66 -4.27
N LEU A 61 3.98 8.46 -3.29
CA LEU A 61 5.36 8.43 -2.80
C LEU A 61 5.69 7.22 -1.92
N LEU A 62 4.76 6.81 -1.04
CA LEU A 62 5.02 5.70 -0.14
C LEU A 62 5.25 4.38 -0.90
N PRO A 63 4.38 3.94 -1.83
CA PRO A 63 4.60 2.73 -2.61
C PRO A 63 5.89 2.79 -3.41
N LEU A 64 6.15 3.91 -4.09
CA LEU A 64 7.39 4.09 -4.85
C LEU A 64 8.63 3.95 -3.97
N GLY A 65 8.63 4.61 -2.81
CA GLY A 65 9.72 4.58 -1.84
C GLY A 65 9.92 3.20 -1.24
N VAL A 66 8.83 2.53 -0.82
CA VAL A 66 8.91 1.18 -0.25
C VAL A 66 9.46 0.17 -1.27
N LEU A 67 9.00 0.23 -2.52
CA LEU A 67 9.48 -0.61 -3.61
C LEU A 67 10.96 -0.34 -3.90
N LEU A 68 11.38 0.93 -3.98
CA LEU A 68 12.77 1.32 -4.21
C LEU A 68 13.71 0.90 -3.08
N LEU A 69 13.23 0.95 -1.85
CA LEU A 69 14.01 0.48 -0.72
C LEU A 69 14.11 -1.04 -0.72
N SER A 70 13.12 -1.77 -1.27
CA SER A 70 12.94 -3.22 -1.10
C SER A 70 13.23 -4.11 -2.31
N TYR A 71 13.30 -3.57 -3.53
CA TYR A 71 13.47 -4.38 -4.75
C TYR A 71 14.75 -5.24 -4.76
N ARG A 72 15.81 -4.80 -4.08
CA ARG A 72 17.11 -5.49 -3.98
C ARG A 72 17.29 -6.34 -2.72
N SER A 73 16.21 -6.64 -2.00
CA SER A 73 16.27 -7.39 -0.74
C SER A 73 16.95 -8.75 -0.82
N ILE A 74 16.77 -9.50 -1.93
CA ILE A 74 17.34 -10.84 -2.12
C ILE A 74 18.22 -10.89 -3.36
N VAL A 75 17.79 -10.30 -4.48
CA VAL A 75 18.52 -10.38 -5.75
C VAL A 75 19.94 -9.79 -5.67
N ALA A 76 20.16 -8.76 -4.83
CA ALA A 76 21.51 -8.22 -4.65
C ALA A 76 22.43 -9.20 -3.92
N GLU A 77 21.94 -9.86 -2.88
CA GLU A 77 22.71 -10.87 -2.13
C GLU A 77 22.94 -12.15 -2.92
N ARG A 78 22.02 -12.48 -3.84
CA ARG A 78 22.24 -13.55 -4.82
C ARG A 78 23.38 -13.18 -5.77
N SER A 79 23.34 -11.98 -6.34
CA SER A 79 24.36 -11.51 -7.30
C SER A 79 25.75 -11.37 -6.70
N SER A 80 25.86 -11.04 -5.40
CA SER A 80 27.14 -10.95 -4.69
C SER A 80 27.64 -12.29 -4.16
N GLY A 81 26.86 -13.37 -4.29
CA GLY A 81 27.14 -14.66 -3.68
C GLY A 81 26.94 -14.71 -2.16
N SER A 82 26.59 -13.60 -1.50
CA SER A 82 26.43 -13.55 -0.05
C SER A 82 25.29 -14.42 0.48
N LEU A 83 24.32 -14.73 -0.39
CA LEU A 83 23.23 -15.65 -0.07
C LEU A 83 23.72 -17.05 0.31
N LYS A 84 24.88 -17.50 -0.20
CA LYS A 84 25.47 -18.80 0.14
C LYS A 84 25.92 -18.85 1.62
N PHE A 85 26.45 -17.75 2.15
CA PHE A 85 26.80 -17.65 3.57
C PHE A 85 25.55 -17.68 4.47
N LEU A 86 24.46 -17.02 4.05
CA LEU A 86 23.20 -17.07 4.80
C LEU A 86 22.57 -18.47 4.83
N LEU A 87 22.71 -19.23 3.73
CA LEU A 87 22.24 -20.62 3.66
C LEU A 87 23.17 -21.62 4.37
N GLY A 88 24.41 -21.23 4.70
CA GLY A 88 25.30 -22.01 5.55
C GLY A 88 24.96 -21.91 7.04
N LEU A 89 24.12 -20.96 7.44
CA LEU A 89 23.55 -20.87 8.78
C LEU A 89 22.40 -21.89 8.94
N PRO A 90 22.02 -22.26 10.17
CA PRO A 90 20.88 -23.15 10.44
C PRO A 90 19.51 -22.47 10.21
N LEU A 91 19.33 -21.83 9.06
CA LEU A 91 18.14 -21.12 8.61
C LEU A 91 17.54 -21.81 7.38
N THR A 92 16.22 -21.95 7.36
CA THR A 92 15.53 -22.43 6.16
C THR A 92 15.35 -21.30 5.14
N ARG A 93 15.09 -21.65 3.88
CA ARG A 93 14.74 -20.67 2.82
C ARG A 93 13.51 -19.82 3.21
N THR A 94 12.55 -20.43 3.89
CA THR A 94 11.35 -19.75 4.44
C THR A 94 11.71 -18.80 5.58
N ASP A 95 12.62 -19.20 6.48
CA ASP A 95 13.12 -18.32 7.54
C ASP A 95 13.77 -17.07 6.97
N ILE A 96 14.57 -17.19 5.90
CA ILE A 96 15.20 -16.05 5.24
C ILE A 96 14.15 -15.11 4.65
N LEU A 97 13.14 -15.65 3.97
CA LEU A 97 12.06 -14.86 3.36
C LEU A 97 11.29 -14.08 4.43
N VAL A 98 10.86 -14.76 5.50
CA VAL A 98 10.16 -14.15 6.64
C VAL A 98 11.02 -13.08 7.32
N ALA A 99 12.30 -13.38 7.58
CA ALA A 99 13.21 -12.44 8.23
C ALA A 99 13.37 -11.16 7.39
N LYS A 100 13.56 -11.31 6.08
CA LYS A 100 13.75 -10.18 5.17
C LYS A 100 12.50 -9.34 5.05
N THR A 101 11.33 -9.97 4.89
CA THR A 101 10.06 -9.23 4.81
C THR A 101 9.81 -8.47 6.12
N LEU A 102 9.81 -9.14 7.27
CA LEU A 102 9.52 -8.49 8.56
C LEU A 102 10.59 -7.46 8.97
N GLY A 103 11.87 -7.77 8.77
CA GLY A 103 12.97 -6.86 9.05
C GLY A 103 12.90 -5.59 8.20
N ARG A 104 12.59 -5.71 6.91
CA ARG A 104 12.39 -4.56 6.03
C ARG A 104 11.15 -3.77 6.35
N SER A 105 10.05 -4.44 6.63
CA SER A 105 8.82 -3.77 7.08
C SER A 105 9.07 -2.94 8.33
N ALA A 106 9.75 -3.48 9.34
CA ALA A 106 10.11 -2.71 10.54
C ALA A 106 11.05 -1.54 10.24
N GLY A 107 12.09 -1.76 9.42
CA GLY A 107 13.07 -0.73 9.06
C GLY A 107 12.49 0.43 8.24
N ILE A 108 11.38 0.21 7.52
CA ILE A 108 10.66 1.24 6.76
C ILE A 108 9.52 1.85 7.59
N ALA A 109 8.80 1.04 8.36
CA ALA A 109 7.69 1.47 9.20
C ALA A 109 8.11 2.54 10.21
N ILE A 110 9.30 2.42 10.82
CA ILE A 110 9.77 3.39 11.82
C ILE A 110 9.94 4.79 11.21
N PRO A 111 10.67 5.00 10.08
CA PRO A 111 10.70 6.30 9.40
C PRO A 111 9.32 6.80 8.95
N VAL A 112 8.44 5.92 8.49
CA VAL A 112 7.05 6.28 8.13
C VAL A 112 6.28 6.77 9.36
N ILE A 113 6.40 6.10 10.51
CA ILE A 113 5.83 6.55 11.79
C ILE A 113 6.43 7.92 12.17
N GLY A 114 7.73 8.11 12.00
CA GLY A 114 8.38 9.41 12.21
C GLY A 114 7.76 10.52 11.35
N ALA A 115 7.52 10.27 10.07
CA ALA A 115 6.83 11.19 9.18
C ALA A 115 5.40 11.48 9.66
N VAL A 116 4.66 10.45 10.07
CA VAL A 116 3.30 10.60 10.62
C VAL A 116 3.29 11.43 11.90
N VAL A 117 4.26 11.24 12.81
CA VAL A 117 4.39 12.05 14.02
C VAL A 117 4.58 13.53 13.66
N VAL A 118 5.43 13.84 12.69
CA VAL A 118 5.63 15.22 12.23
C VAL A 118 4.34 15.80 11.64
N LEU A 119 3.63 15.04 10.82
CA LEU A 119 2.32 15.47 10.25
C LEU A 119 1.27 15.70 11.33
N VAL A 120 1.23 14.83 12.34
CA VAL A 120 0.32 14.94 13.49
C VAL A 120 0.63 16.17 14.33
N LEU A 121 1.90 16.45 14.59
CA LEU A 121 2.30 17.65 15.32
C LEU A 121 1.90 18.90 14.52
N ALA A 122 2.27 18.97 13.24
CA ALA A 122 1.94 20.09 12.37
C ALA A 122 0.42 20.31 12.24
N GLY A 123 -0.35 19.22 12.08
CA GLY A 123 -1.80 19.28 12.00
C GLY A 123 -2.45 19.62 13.33
N GLY A 124 -2.02 19.01 14.44
CA GLY A 124 -2.56 19.27 15.77
C GLY A 124 -2.40 20.72 16.23
N PHE A 125 -1.25 21.34 15.93
CA PHE A 125 -1.04 22.77 16.21
C PHE A 125 -1.99 23.68 15.42
N ARG A 126 -2.37 23.30 14.20
CA ARG A 126 -3.15 24.16 13.29
C ARG A 126 -4.66 23.90 13.33
N PHE A 127 -5.04 22.64 13.50
CA PHE A 127 -6.41 22.14 13.31
C PHE A 127 -7.05 21.63 14.61
N GLY A 128 -6.28 21.55 15.71
CA GLY A 128 -6.76 21.07 16.99
C GLY A 128 -6.75 19.55 17.14
N LEU A 129 -7.48 19.05 18.15
CA LEU A 129 -7.49 17.64 18.52
C LEU A 129 -8.35 16.81 17.56
N PHE A 130 -7.75 15.76 17.00
CA PHE A 130 -8.43 14.76 16.15
C PHE A 130 -8.79 13.50 16.95
N SER A 131 -9.61 12.62 16.36
CA SER A 131 -10.00 11.35 16.99
C SER A 131 -8.80 10.39 17.11
N PRO A 132 -8.40 9.99 18.34
CA PRO A 132 -7.31 9.02 18.53
C PRO A 132 -7.62 7.65 17.92
N LEU A 133 -8.90 7.27 17.91
CA LEU A 133 -9.35 6.00 17.32
C LEU A 133 -9.15 5.98 15.80
N ARG A 134 -9.59 7.05 15.11
CA ARG A 134 -9.40 7.17 13.64
C ARG A 134 -7.92 7.22 13.29
N PHE A 135 -7.13 7.96 14.07
CA PHE A 135 -5.68 8.02 13.91
C PHE A 135 -5.04 6.63 14.02
N GLY A 136 -5.30 5.90 15.11
CA GLY A 136 -4.74 4.57 15.33
C GLY A 136 -5.14 3.57 14.24
N ALA A 137 -6.41 3.61 13.82
CA ALA A 137 -6.91 2.73 12.77
C ALA A 137 -6.28 3.04 11.40
N VAL A 138 -6.20 4.30 10.98
CA VAL A 138 -5.57 4.69 9.72
C VAL A 138 -4.08 4.35 9.75
N LEU A 139 -3.38 4.65 10.84
CA LEU A 139 -1.97 4.29 11.00
C LEU A 139 -1.75 2.78 10.87
N LEU A 140 -2.59 1.96 11.51
CA LEU A 140 -2.49 0.51 11.42
C LEU A 140 -2.67 0.01 9.98
N VAL A 141 -3.62 0.58 9.25
CA VAL A 141 -3.87 0.24 7.84
C VAL A 141 -2.72 0.71 6.94
N THR A 142 -2.11 1.87 7.21
CA THR A 142 -0.91 2.34 6.50
C THR A 142 0.28 1.42 6.77
N LEU A 143 0.45 0.94 8.01
CA LEU A 143 1.51 -0.01 8.35
C LEU A 143 1.28 -1.37 7.67
N LEU A 144 0.04 -1.87 7.66
CA LEU A 144 -0.32 -3.06 6.88
C LEU A 144 0.03 -2.86 5.40
N TYR A 145 -0.29 -1.71 4.83
CA TYR A 145 0.02 -1.39 3.44
C TYR A 145 1.53 -1.37 3.16
N VAL A 146 2.35 -0.82 4.07
CA VAL A 146 3.82 -0.91 4.00
C VAL A 146 4.28 -2.38 3.99
N VAL A 147 3.75 -3.22 4.88
CA VAL A 147 4.10 -4.65 4.92
C VAL A 147 3.70 -5.35 3.63
N THR A 148 2.50 -5.08 3.09
CA THR A 148 2.04 -5.59 1.80
C THR A 148 3.00 -5.21 0.67
N LEU A 149 3.41 -3.95 0.57
CA LEU A 149 4.36 -3.50 -0.46
C LEU A 149 5.75 -4.14 -0.31
N VAL A 150 6.26 -4.25 0.92
CA VAL A 150 7.53 -4.95 1.19
C VAL A 150 7.43 -6.43 0.79
N SER A 151 6.30 -7.08 1.06
CA SER A 151 6.08 -8.49 0.71
C SER A 151 6.13 -8.71 -0.80
N ILE A 152 5.50 -7.83 -1.59
CA ILE A 152 5.50 -7.86 -3.06
C ILE A 152 6.93 -7.65 -3.57
N ALA A 153 7.63 -6.63 -3.08
CA ALA A 153 9.00 -6.35 -3.48
C ALA A 153 9.95 -7.52 -3.15
N THR A 154 9.81 -8.11 -1.96
CA THR A 154 10.62 -9.24 -1.52
C THR A 154 10.30 -10.50 -2.33
N ALA A 155 9.03 -10.76 -2.63
CA ALA A 155 8.59 -11.89 -3.44
C ALA A 155 9.16 -11.84 -4.87
N VAL A 156 9.12 -10.67 -5.51
CA VAL A 156 9.71 -10.47 -6.84
C VAL A 156 11.23 -10.59 -6.79
N SER A 157 11.87 -10.03 -5.77
CA SER A 157 13.32 -10.14 -5.54
C SER A 157 13.76 -11.60 -5.35
N ALA A 158 12.97 -12.41 -4.64
CA ALA A 158 13.24 -13.84 -4.45
C ALA A 158 13.08 -14.63 -5.75
N SER A 159 12.09 -14.25 -6.57
CA SER A 159 11.70 -14.99 -7.78
C SER A 159 12.55 -14.66 -9.02
N THR A 160 13.49 -13.74 -8.91
CA THR A 160 14.25 -13.22 -10.06
C THR A 160 15.76 -13.27 -9.80
N THR A 161 16.54 -13.62 -10.82
CA THR A 161 18.02 -13.64 -10.78
C THR A 161 18.65 -12.31 -11.22
N SER A 162 17.96 -11.55 -12.07
CA SER A 162 18.40 -10.24 -12.58
C SER A 162 17.79 -9.06 -11.83
N THR A 163 18.64 -8.13 -11.37
CA THR A 163 18.17 -6.87 -10.75
C THR A 163 17.33 -6.05 -11.73
N VAL A 164 17.72 -5.99 -13.02
CA VAL A 164 16.97 -5.25 -14.06
C VAL A 164 15.57 -5.82 -14.23
N ARG A 165 15.44 -7.15 -14.27
CA ARG A 165 14.14 -7.81 -14.38
C ARG A 165 13.26 -7.57 -13.14
N ALA A 166 13.86 -7.58 -11.94
CA ALA A 166 13.13 -7.26 -10.71
C ALA A 166 12.62 -5.81 -10.73
N THR A 167 13.44 -4.85 -11.17
CA THR A 167 13.03 -3.45 -11.37
C THR A 167 11.90 -3.34 -12.40
N GLY A 168 12.02 -3.97 -13.55
CA GLY A 168 10.98 -3.94 -14.59
C GLY A 168 9.64 -4.49 -14.10
N ILE A 169 9.65 -5.60 -13.36
CA ILE A 169 8.43 -6.19 -12.78
C ILE A 169 7.82 -5.25 -11.72
N LEU A 170 8.61 -4.69 -10.80
CA LEU A 170 8.08 -3.88 -9.70
C LEU A 170 7.64 -2.49 -10.12
N PHE A 171 8.41 -1.80 -10.94
CA PHE A 171 8.11 -0.42 -11.33
C PHE A 171 7.26 -0.35 -12.59
N GLY A 172 7.59 -1.13 -13.61
CA GLY A 172 6.84 -1.16 -14.88
C GLY A 172 5.59 -2.04 -14.79
N GLY A 173 5.70 -3.23 -14.21
CA GLY A 173 4.58 -4.16 -14.09
C GLY A 173 3.63 -3.83 -12.94
N PHE A 174 4.14 -3.72 -11.72
CA PHE A 174 3.31 -3.53 -10.53
C PHE A 174 2.93 -2.06 -10.31
N TYR A 175 3.90 -1.17 -10.10
CA TYR A 175 3.62 0.23 -9.74
C TYR A 175 2.90 0.98 -10.87
N LEU A 176 3.44 0.96 -12.09
CA LEU A 176 2.83 1.69 -13.20
C LEU A 176 1.43 1.14 -13.54
N VAL A 177 1.24 -0.18 -13.63
CA VAL A 177 -0.06 -0.75 -14.01
C VAL A 177 -1.06 -0.73 -12.86
N LEU A 178 -0.69 -1.20 -11.67
CA LEU A 178 -1.64 -1.39 -10.56
C LEU A 178 -1.81 -0.15 -9.67
N THR A 179 -0.86 0.78 -9.63
CA THR A 179 -1.00 2.04 -8.88
C THR A 179 -1.44 3.17 -9.81
N VAL A 180 -0.70 3.43 -10.89
CA VAL A 180 -0.94 4.61 -11.73
C VAL A 180 -2.07 4.38 -12.74
N LEU A 181 -2.02 3.29 -13.49
CA LEU A 181 -2.92 3.06 -14.65
C LEU A 181 -4.12 2.18 -14.32
N TRP A 182 -4.28 1.70 -13.08
CA TRP A 182 -5.28 0.68 -12.80
C TRP A 182 -6.71 1.20 -13.00
N LYS A 183 -6.98 2.46 -12.66
CA LYS A 183 -8.32 3.05 -12.85
C LYS A 183 -8.77 2.97 -14.32
N PRO A 184 -8.03 3.52 -15.31
CA PRO A 184 -8.42 3.37 -16.71
C PRO A 184 -8.33 1.92 -17.21
N VAL A 185 -7.34 1.12 -16.77
CA VAL A 185 -7.23 -0.29 -17.17
C VAL A 185 -8.43 -1.11 -16.72
N ALA A 186 -8.84 -0.99 -15.45
CA ALA A 186 -10.04 -1.65 -14.93
C ALA A 186 -11.31 -1.21 -15.67
N SER A 187 -11.43 0.08 -15.95
CA SER A 187 -12.58 0.62 -16.71
C SER A 187 -12.63 0.03 -18.13
N ALA A 188 -11.46 -0.08 -18.79
CA ALA A 188 -11.35 -0.67 -20.13
C ALA A 188 -11.65 -2.18 -20.14
N ILE A 189 -11.12 -2.93 -19.16
CA ILE A 189 -11.40 -4.36 -19.01
C ILE A 189 -12.91 -4.59 -18.80
N TYR A 190 -13.53 -3.84 -17.89
CA TYR A 190 -14.96 -3.95 -17.64
C TYR A 190 -15.78 -3.55 -18.88
N SER A 191 -15.40 -2.47 -19.57
CA SER A 191 -16.11 -2.03 -20.78
C SER A 191 -16.03 -3.09 -21.89
N ALA A 192 -14.87 -3.72 -22.06
CA ALA A 192 -14.67 -4.80 -23.02
C ALA A 192 -15.49 -6.06 -22.66
N ALA A 193 -15.61 -6.38 -21.36
CA ALA A 193 -16.36 -7.54 -20.89
C ALA A 193 -17.89 -7.33 -20.91
N SER A 194 -18.36 -6.12 -20.58
CA SER A 194 -19.78 -5.79 -20.49
C SER A 194 -20.37 -5.29 -21.81
N GLY A 195 -19.54 -4.89 -22.77
CA GLY A 195 -19.97 -4.25 -24.03
C GLY A 195 -20.43 -2.80 -23.88
N HIS A 196 -20.37 -2.22 -22.67
CA HIS A 196 -20.82 -0.86 -22.38
C HIS A 196 -19.64 0.04 -22.04
N ALA A 197 -19.58 1.23 -22.65
CA ALA A 197 -18.55 2.21 -22.32
C ALA A 197 -18.77 2.75 -20.90
N VAL A 198 -17.77 2.59 -20.03
CA VAL A 198 -17.84 3.10 -18.66
C VAL A 198 -17.18 4.46 -18.53
N SER A 199 -17.90 5.37 -17.89
CA SER A 199 -17.41 6.66 -17.47
C SER A 199 -17.38 6.74 -15.95
N ALA A 200 -16.32 7.33 -15.39
CA ALA A 200 -16.28 7.59 -13.95
C ALA A 200 -17.20 8.74 -13.54
N TYR A 201 -17.68 9.57 -14.48
CA TYR A 201 -18.63 10.64 -14.20
C TYR A 201 -20.02 10.10 -13.91
N ASP A 202 -20.43 9.07 -14.66
CA ASP A 202 -21.71 8.36 -14.53
C ASP A 202 -21.42 6.85 -14.50
N ALA A 203 -21.01 6.38 -13.33
CA ALA A 203 -20.56 5.01 -13.15
C ALA A 203 -21.77 4.09 -12.99
N PRO A 204 -21.85 2.95 -13.71
CA PRO A 204 -22.94 2.02 -13.54
C PRO A 204 -22.92 1.43 -12.12
N ALA A 205 -24.11 1.16 -11.58
CA ALA A 205 -24.32 0.46 -10.31
C ALA A 205 -24.00 -1.05 -10.43
N ASP A 206 -22.82 -1.40 -10.93
CA ASP A 206 -22.38 -2.79 -11.13
C ASP A 206 -21.23 -3.14 -10.18
N GLY A 207 -21.44 -4.16 -9.35
CA GLY A 207 -20.45 -4.56 -8.37
C GLY A 207 -19.19 -5.19 -8.95
N ALA A 208 -19.23 -5.75 -10.16
CA ALA A 208 -18.05 -6.29 -10.82
C ALA A 208 -17.02 -5.20 -11.17
N LEU A 209 -17.48 -4.01 -11.59
CA LEU A 209 -16.62 -2.86 -11.85
C LEU A 209 -15.88 -2.44 -10.57
N PHE A 210 -16.61 -2.28 -9.47
CA PHE A 210 -16.03 -1.84 -8.20
C PHE A 210 -15.13 -2.89 -7.55
N LEU A 211 -15.43 -4.18 -7.72
CA LEU A 211 -14.50 -5.27 -7.33
C LEU A 211 -13.22 -5.24 -8.17
N LEU A 212 -13.32 -5.05 -9.48
CA LEU A 212 -12.15 -4.97 -10.34
C LEU A 212 -11.26 -3.77 -9.97
N LEU A 213 -11.87 -2.62 -9.68
CA LEU A 213 -11.15 -1.43 -9.21
C LEU A 213 -10.43 -1.65 -7.87
N ARG A 214 -10.91 -2.58 -7.02
CA ARG A 214 -10.31 -2.92 -5.72
C ARG A 214 -9.05 -3.75 -5.82
N VAL A 215 -8.83 -4.47 -6.92
CA VAL A 215 -7.66 -5.34 -7.11
C VAL A 215 -6.34 -4.59 -6.87
N SER A 216 -6.29 -3.29 -7.17
CA SER A 216 -5.15 -2.44 -6.82
C SER A 216 -4.95 -2.31 -5.30
N PRO A 217 -3.76 -2.63 -4.76
CA PRO A 217 -3.43 -2.44 -3.34
C PRO A 217 -3.63 -1.00 -2.86
N GLU A 218 -3.24 -0.03 -3.68
CA GLU A 218 -3.38 1.40 -3.35
C GLU A 218 -4.86 1.80 -3.20
N ARG A 219 -5.71 1.37 -4.14
CA ARG A 219 -7.14 1.67 -4.09
C ARG A 219 -7.83 0.98 -2.93
N SER A 220 -7.43 -0.27 -2.62
CA SER A 220 -7.92 -0.99 -1.44
C SER A 220 -7.50 -0.30 -0.14
N TYR A 221 -6.26 0.20 -0.05
CA TYR A 221 -5.81 1.03 1.05
C TYR A 221 -6.67 2.30 1.20
N HIS A 222 -6.97 3.00 0.11
CA HIS A 222 -7.83 4.18 0.12
C HIS A 222 -9.26 3.88 0.54
N ILE A 223 -9.86 2.77 0.11
CA ILE A 223 -11.22 2.38 0.51
C ILE A 223 -11.32 2.21 2.02
N VAL A 224 -10.38 1.47 2.62
CA VAL A 224 -10.40 1.23 4.07
C VAL A 224 -10.13 2.52 4.84
N THR A 225 -9.19 3.35 4.37
CA THR A 225 -8.89 4.61 5.05
C THR A 225 -10.00 5.64 4.92
N ASN A 226 -10.68 5.72 3.77
CA ASN A 226 -11.88 6.56 3.59
C ASN A 226 -13.03 6.12 4.49
N TRP A 227 -13.25 4.81 4.63
CA TRP A 227 -14.21 4.26 5.57
C TRP A 227 -13.91 4.69 7.01
N LEU A 228 -12.65 4.56 7.44
CA LEU A 228 -12.21 4.97 8.78
C LEU A 228 -12.30 6.49 9.01
N LEU A 229 -12.18 7.29 7.96
CA LEU A 229 -12.34 8.74 8.01
C LEU A 229 -13.82 9.19 7.95
N GLY A 230 -14.75 8.30 7.60
CA GLY A 230 -16.16 8.63 7.39
C GLY A 230 -16.44 9.33 6.07
N VAL A 231 -15.58 9.13 5.05
CA VAL A 231 -15.64 9.79 3.75
C VAL A 231 -16.48 9.01 2.73
N GLY A 232 -16.70 7.72 2.96
CA GLY A 232 -17.43 6.83 2.05
C GLY A 232 -16.55 5.86 1.27
N ASN A 233 -17.18 5.07 0.41
CA ASN A 233 -16.61 3.90 -0.22
C ASN A 233 -16.00 4.24 -1.59
N SER A 234 -14.76 4.72 -1.58
CA SER A 234 -14.03 5.13 -2.78
C SER A 234 -12.57 4.69 -2.73
N GLY A 235 -12.03 4.27 -3.88
CA GLY A 235 -10.60 3.98 -4.07
C GLY A 235 -9.74 5.20 -4.42
N ALA A 236 -10.30 6.41 -4.34
CA ALA A 236 -9.55 7.66 -4.48
C ALA A 236 -9.14 8.21 -3.11
N LEU A 237 -8.26 9.22 -3.09
CA LEU A 237 -7.98 9.99 -1.88
C LEU A 237 -9.25 10.63 -1.31
N PHE A 238 -9.23 10.94 -0.02
CA PHE A 238 -10.40 11.43 0.71
C PHE A 238 -11.00 12.68 0.07
N GLU A 239 -10.18 13.64 -0.34
CA GLU A 239 -10.67 14.90 -0.90
C GLU A 239 -11.37 14.72 -2.26
N PRO A 240 -10.78 14.03 -3.27
CA PRO A 240 -11.52 13.66 -4.47
C PRO A 240 -12.75 12.79 -4.20
N ALA A 241 -12.74 11.93 -3.18
CA ALA A 241 -13.92 11.14 -2.81
C ALA A 241 -15.05 12.04 -2.26
N LEU A 242 -14.75 12.96 -1.33
CA LEU A 242 -15.70 13.95 -0.82
C LEU A 242 -16.28 14.82 -1.93
N THR A 243 -15.43 15.33 -2.82
CA THR A 243 -15.88 16.14 -3.97
C THR A 243 -16.81 15.34 -4.89
N LYS A 244 -16.56 14.04 -5.08
CA LYS A 244 -17.45 13.15 -5.86
C LYS A 244 -18.81 13.03 -5.18
N LEU A 245 -18.87 12.87 -3.86
CA LEU A 245 -20.14 12.75 -3.15
C LEU A 245 -20.93 14.06 -3.13
N ARG A 246 -20.24 15.21 -3.06
CA ARG A 246 -20.87 16.54 -3.16
C ARG A 246 -21.36 16.86 -4.57
N THR A 247 -20.59 16.45 -5.58
CA THR A 247 -20.88 16.72 -6.99
C THR A 247 -20.71 15.44 -7.83
N PRO A 248 -21.69 14.52 -7.78
CA PRO A 248 -21.57 13.17 -8.36
C PRO A 248 -21.14 13.16 -9.81
N THR A 249 -21.58 14.08 -10.65
CA THR A 249 -21.31 14.02 -12.09
C THR A 249 -20.14 14.88 -12.56
N SER A 250 -19.42 15.57 -11.65
CA SER A 250 -18.46 16.62 -12.02
C SER A 250 -17.00 16.16 -12.16
N ILE A 251 -16.63 15.04 -11.53
CA ILE A 251 -15.24 14.59 -11.47
C ILE A 251 -15.07 13.10 -11.83
N ASN A 252 -13.89 12.79 -12.37
CA ASN A 252 -13.48 11.45 -12.80
C ASN A 252 -13.02 10.59 -11.59
N VAL A 253 -13.95 10.27 -10.70
CA VAL A 253 -13.73 9.46 -9.50
C VAL A 253 -14.85 8.42 -9.39
N TYR A 254 -14.47 7.16 -9.15
CA TYR A 254 -15.42 6.11 -8.80
C TYR A 254 -15.65 6.08 -7.28
N ALA A 255 -16.91 6.19 -6.87
CA ALA A 255 -17.36 6.00 -5.50
C ALA A 255 -18.61 5.12 -5.53
N VAL A 256 -18.66 4.10 -4.67
CA VAL A 256 -19.81 3.17 -4.60
C VAL A 256 -21.05 3.94 -4.16
N ASP A 257 -20.92 4.81 -3.17
CA ASP A 257 -22.05 5.59 -2.62
C ASP A 257 -22.61 6.63 -3.60
N ALA A 258 -21.87 6.94 -4.68
CA ALA A 258 -22.36 7.80 -5.76
C ALA A 258 -23.03 7.02 -6.90
N ALA A 259 -22.78 5.72 -7.01
CA ALA A 259 -23.28 4.88 -8.11
C ALA A 259 -24.48 4.02 -7.69
N PHE A 260 -24.56 3.62 -6.43
CA PHE A 260 -25.62 2.76 -5.89
C PHE A 260 -26.62 3.56 -5.07
N GLU A 261 -27.89 3.17 -5.14
CA GLU A 261 -28.91 3.68 -4.22
C GLU A 261 -28.64 3.17 -2.78
N PRO A 262 -28.96 3.97 -1.73
CA PRO A 262 -28.82 3.53 -0.36
C PRO A 262 -29.52 2.18 -0.10
N GLY A 263 -28.80 1.19 0.44
CA GLY A 263 -29.32 -0.16 0.72
C GLY A 263 -29.24 -1.14 -0.45
N SER A 264 -28.88 -0.69 -1.66
CA SER A 264 -28.70 -1.56 -2.83
C SER A 264 -27.26 -2.08 -3.01
N VAL A 265 -26.31 -1.58 -2.21
CA VAL A 265 -24.89 -1.93 -2.30
C VAL A 265 -24.69 -3.41 -1.95
N PRO A 266 -24.10 -4.23 -2.85
CA PRO A 266 -23.81 -5.63 -2.56
C PRO A 266 -22.87 -5.79 -1.35
N LEU A 267 -23.12 -6.82 -0.51
CA LEU A 267 -22.33 -7.06 0.71
C LEU A 267 -20.82 -7.21 0.45
N TYR A 268 -20.44 -7.84 -0.66
CA TYR A 268 -19.03 -7.99 -1.03
C TYR A 268 -18.35 -6.66 -1.38
N LEU A 269 -19.13 -5.59 -1.59
CA LEU A 269 -18.62 -4.23 -1.73
C LEU A 269 -18.43 -3.51 -0.39
N HIS A 270 -18.62 -4.16 0.75
CA HIS A 270 -18.23 -3.57 2.04
C HIS A 270 -16.73 -3.18 2.04
N GLU A 271 -16.37 -2.10 2.71
CA GLU A 271 -15.04 -1.49 2.69
C GLU A 271 -13.96 -2.40 3.28
N LEU A 272 -14.37 -3.29 4.20
CA LEU A 272 -13.56 -4.39 4.73
C LEU A 272 -12.97 -5.30 3.64
N SER A 273 -13.61 -5.43 2.48
CA SER A 273 -13.01 -6.18 1.37
C SER A 273 -11.69 -5.58 0.89
N GLY A 274 -11.44 -4.28 1.09
CA GLY A 274 -10.15 -3.66 0.83
C GLY A 274 -9.05 -4.23 1.75
N LEU A 275 -9.37 -4.52 3.01
CA LEU A 275 -8.44 -5.23 3.92
C LEU A 275 -8.15 -6.64 3.42
N LEU A 276 -9.18 -7.37 2.98
CA LEU A 276 -9.01 -8.71 2.42
C LEU A 276 -8.09 -8.68 1.19
N VAL A 277 -8.25 -7.71 0.29
CA VAL A 277 -7.37 -7.54 -0.86
C VAL A 277 -5.93 -7.25 -0.43
N LEU A 278 -5.72 -6.36 0.55
CA LEU A 278 -4.37 -6.08 1.08
C LEU A 278 -3.71 -7.32 1.71
N LEU A 279 -4.49 -8.14 2.41
CA LEU A 279 -4.03 -9.41 2.99
C LEU A 279 -3.73 -10.45 1.90
N CYS A 280 -4.53 -10.52 0.84
CA CYS A 280 -4.24 -11.36 -0.32
C CYS A 280 -2.92 -10.95 -0.97
N TRP A 281 -2.69 -9.65 -1.18
CA TRP A 281 -1.43 -9.13 -1.70
C TRP A 281 -0.25 -9.28 -0.75
N LEU A 282 -0.50 -9.43 0.55
CA LEU A 282 0.54 -9.75 1.52
C LEU A 282 0.95 -11.23 1.43
N ILE A 283 -0.03 -12.14 1.36
CA ILE A 283 0.18 -13.58 1.52
C ILE A 283 0.53 -14.26 0.20
N VAL A 284 -0.21 -13.97 -0.88
CA VAL A 284 -0.09 -14.67 -2.16
C VAL A 284 1.31 -14.50 -2.78
N PRO A 285 1.89 -13.29 -2.88
CA PRO A 285 3.23 -13.13 -3.45
C PRO A 285 4.29 -13.88 -2.64
N LEU A 286 4.21 -13.88 -1.30
CA LEU A 286 5.13 -14.63 -0.45
C LEU A 286 4.97 -16.14 -0.61
N GLY A 287 3.74 -16.64 -0.75
CA GLY A 287 3.47 -18.05 -1.04
C GLY A 287 4.08 -18.50 -2.36
N VAL A 288 3.88 -17.71 -3.43
CA VAL A 288 4.47 -17.96 -4.75
C VAL A 288 6.00 -17.90 -4.68
N ALA A 289 6.55 -16.90 -3.98
CA ALA A 289 7.98 -16.76 -3.80
C ALA A 289 8.59 -17.92 -3.01
N ARG A 290 7.94 -18.37 -1.93
CA ARG A 290 8.38 -19.55 -1.17
C ARG A 290 8.43 -20.79 -2.06
N TYR A 291 7.37 -21.07 -2.81
CA TYR A 291 7.31 -22.21 -3.72
C TYR A 291 8.42 -22.18 -4.77
N ARG A 292 8.67 -21.02 -5.38
CA ARG A 292 9.77 -20.85 -6.35
C ARG A 292 11.14 -20.90 -5.70
N PHE A 293 11.29 -20.32 -4.52
CA PHE A 293 12.55 -20.25 -3.81
C PHE A 293 12.95 -21.61 -3.26
N GLU A 294 12.02 -22.52 -2.93
CA GLU A 294 12.33 -23.90 -2.55
C GLU A 294 12.77 -24.75 -3.76
N ARG A 295 12.18 -24.53 -4.94
CA ARG A 295 12.47 -25.32 -6.16
C ARG A 295 13.60 -24.78 -7.04
N GLY A 296 14.03 -23.54 -6.84
CA GLY A 296 15.08 -22.92 -7.64
C GLY A 296 16.46 -23.50 -7.34
N ASP A 297 17.20 -23.82 -8.40
CA ASP A 297 18.62 -24.13 -8.34
C ASP A 297 19.44 -22.93 -7.88
N LEU A 298 20.57 -23.20 -7.21
CA LEU A 298 21.45 -22.21 -6.58
C LEU A 298 22.37 -21.48 -7.57
N VAL A 299 22.01 -21.42 -8.86
CA VAL A 299 22.86 -20.91 -9.95
C VAL A 299 22.10 -19.86 -10.77
#